data_AF-A0A067PE49-F1
#
_entry.id   AF-A0A067PE49-F1
#
_cell.length_a   1.000
_cell.length_b   1.000
_cell.length_c   1.000
_cell.angle_alpha   90.00
_cell.angle_beta   90.00
_cell.angle_gamma   90.00
#
_symmetry.space_group_name_H-M   'P 1'
#
loop_
_entity.id
_entity.type
_entity.pdbx_description
1 polymer ?
#
loop_
_entity_poly.entity_id
_entity_poly.type
_entity_poly.pdbx_seq_one_letter_code
_entity_poly.pdbx_strand_id
1 'polypeptide(L)'
;MLNSLNDSRIQLQKRIEKYNTHAKEWATGEQIEGGGINDSDEEEDDDDGVEVDEAENDEGQEPERMKLVMPSVLGKARCISKGLDLILSQELALGKAQAEESLEKLRLALGLKALLLRTEVQNAKSQKMSTRAWANVNKAEVKVQRQVKRYNRARDSLETLGASLGMMARFQKIHHADLKMSGDIVEENQLGQRSDTLPWF
;
A
#
# COMPACT_ATOMS: atom_id res chain seq x y z
N MET A 1 24.23 42.48 19.25
CA MET A 1 22.90 41.88 18.96
C MET A 1 22.24 42.40 17.68
N LEU A 2 22.45 43.66 17.27
CA LEU A 2 21.83 44.23 16.05
C LEU A 2 22.32 43.63 14.71
N ASN A 3 23.56 43.14 14.61
CA ASN A 3 24.12 42.63 13.34
C ASN A 3 23.55 41.26 12.94
N SER A 4 23.37 40.34 13.90
CA SER A 4 22.85 38.98 13.62
C SER A 4 21.42 39.01 13.07
N LEU A 5 20.58 39.94 13.53
CA LEU A 5 19.20 40.08 13.08
C LEU A 5 19.15 40.64 11.64
N ASN A 6 20.11 41.50 11.30
CA ASN A 6 20.25 42.03 9.95
C ASN A 6 20.78 40.96 8.98
N ASP A 7 21.72 40.11 9.43
CA ASP A 7 22.24 38.99 8.63
C ASP A 7 21.14 37.96 8.33
N SER A 8 20.31 37.61 9.32
CA SER A 8 19.14 36.74 9.11
C SER A 8 18.14 37.35 8.13
N ARG A 9 17.92 38.68 8.20
CA ARG A 9 17.02 39.39 7.29
C ARG A 9 17.54 39.37 5.85
N ILE A 10 18.85 39.56 5.65
CA ILE A 10 19.50 39.49 4.34
C ILE A 10 19.42 38.07 3.76
N GLN A 11 19.60 37.03 4.59
CA GLN A 11 19.46 35.63 4.15
C GLN A 11 18.03 35.30 3.74
N LEU A 12 17.03 35.76 4.49
CA LEU A 12 15.63 35.56 4.16
C LEU A 12 15.25 36.29 2.86
N GLN A 13 15.73 37.50 2.65
CA GLN A 13 15.50 38.24 1.39
C GLN A 13 16.07 37.50 0.18
N LYS A 14 17.31 37.00 0.27
CA LYS A 14 17.92 36.19 -0.79
C LYS A 14 17.11 34.93 -1.10
N ARG A 15 16.55 34.29 -0.07
CA ARG A 15 15.75 33.06 -0.22
C ARG A 15 14.38 33.33 -0.84
N ILE A 16 13.74 34.44 -0.48
CA ILE A 16 12.48 34.90 -1.09
C ILE A 16 12.69 35.24 -2.56
N GLU A 17 13.79 35.93 -2.90
CA GLU A 17 14.13 36.26 -4.29
C GLU A 17 14.34 35.00 -5.13
N LYS A 18 15.10 34.02 -4.63
CA LYS A 18 15.32 32.72 -5.30
C LYS A 18 14.01 31.95 -5.52
N TYR A 19 13.11 31.94 -4.53
CA TYR A 19 11.81 31.30 -4.68
C TYR A 19 10.97 32.00 -5.76
N ASN A 20 10.96 33.33 -5.77
CA ASN A 20 10.18 34.12 -6.73
C ASN A 20 10.73 34.03 -8.16
N THR A 21 12.05 33.89 -8.35
CA THR A 21 12.62 33.65 -9.68
C THR A 21 12.20 32.28 -10.20
N HIS A 22 12.33 31.25 -9.35
CA HIS A 22 11.95 29.90 -9.76
C HIS A 22 10.44 29.82 -10.04
N ALA A 23 9.60 30.38 -9.17
CA ALA A 23 8.16 30.45 -9.40
C ALA A 23 7.78 31.21 -10.69
N LYS A 24 8.54 32.23 -11.09
CA LYS A 24 8.35 32.92 -12.37
C LYS A 24 8.73 32.07 -13.57
N GLU A 25 9.80 31.27 -13.47
CA GLU A 25 10.18 30.29 -14.50
C GLU A 25 9.03 29.27 -14.72
N TRP A 26 8.44 28.78 -13.64
CA TRP A 26 7.27 27.89 -13.69
C TRP A 26 6.01 28.59 -14.24
N ALA A 27 5.76 29.84 -13.87
CA ALA A 27 4.55 30.57 -14.27
C ALA A 27 4.58 31.11 -15.71
N THR A 28 5.76 31.32 -16.29
CA THR A 28 5.92 31.89 -17.65
C THR A 28 5.86 30.85 -18.76
N GLY A 29 5.86 29.55 -18.43
CA GLY A 29 5.56 28.48 -19.38
C GLY A 29 6.56 28.35 -20.53
N GLU A 30 7.82 28.78 -20.34
CA GLU A 30 8.89 28.42 -21.28
C GLU A 30 9.12 26.90 -21.21
N GLN A 31 8.68 26.24 -22.28
CA GLN A 31 8.80 24.80 -22.49
C GLN A 31 10.27 24.38 -22.47
N ILE A 32 10.63 23.46 -21.58
CA ILE A 32 11.82 22.64 -21.75
C ILE A 32 11.56 21.72 -22.94
N GLU A 33 12.31 21.90 -24.03
CA GLU A 33 12.30 21.00 -25.17
C GLU A 33 12.70 19.57 -24.75
N GLY A 34 11.84 18.61 -25.09
CA GLY A 34 12.26 17.33 -25.64
C GLY A 34 12.80 16.27 -24.68
N GLY A 35 11.90 15.56 -24.00
CA GLY A 35 12.13 14.19 -23.52
C GLY A 35 10.84 13.39 -23.66
N GLY A 36 10.70 12.67 -24.79
CA GLY A 36 9.49 11.92 -25.11
C GLY A 36 9.16 10.89 -24.02
N ILE A 37 7.99 11.03 -23.41
CA ILE A 37 7.41 10.01 -22.54
C ILE A 37 6.92 8.91 -23.47
N ASN A 38 7.69 7.83 -23.52
CA ASN A 38 7.26 6.56 -24.09
C ASN A 38 6.20 6.01 -23.12
N ASP A 39 4.95 5.98 -23.57
CA ASP A 39 3.77 5.61 -22.75
C ASP A 39 3.67 4.07 -22.65
N SER A 40 4.71 3.46 -22.12
CA SER A 40 4.83 2.03 -21.90
C SER A 40 5.89 1.81 -20.83
N ASP A 41 5.47 1.83 -19.57
CA ASP A 41 5.92 0.84 -18.59
C ASP A 41 4.94 0.81 -17.40
N GLU A 42 4.39 -0.37 -17.16
CA GLU A 42 3.65 -0.72 -15.95
C GLU A 42 4.63 -0.65 -14.78
N GLU A 43 4.71 0.50 -14.10
CA GLU A 43 5.55 0.64 -12.89
C GLU A 43 5.02 -0.31 -11.79
N GLU A 44 5.78 -1.38 -11.58
CA GLU A 44 5.71 -2.25 -10.40
C GLU A 44 6.30 -1.49 -9.23
N ASP A 45 5.45 -0.82 -8.46
CA ASP A 45 5.85 -0.13 -7.24
C ASP A 45 6.07 -1.16 -6.11
N ASP A 46 7.26 -1.75 -6.09
CA ASP A 46 7.81 -2.54 -4.99
C ASP A 46 8.46 -1.58 -3.98
N ASP A 47 7.62 -0.89 -3.19
CA ASP A 47 8.06 -0.14 -2.01
C ASP A 47 8.32 -1.14 -0.87
N ASP A 48 9.58 -1.59 -0.80
CA ASP A 48 10.19 -2.28 0.34
C ASP A 48 10.92 -1.24 1.21
N GLY A 49 10.25 -0.78 2.25
CA GLY A 49 10.77 0.19 3.21
C GLY A 49 10.34 -0.14 4.63
N VAL A 50 11.19 -0.89 5.32
CA VAL A 50 11.06 -1.22 6.76
C VAL A 50 11.08 0.05 7.62
N GLU A 51 10.25 0.05 8.66
CA GLU A 51 10.07 1.12 9.66
C GLU A 51 11.38 1.55 10.34
N VAL A 52 11.56 2.87 10.47
CA VAL A 52 12.27 3.47 11.59
C VAL A 52 11.40 4.60 12.14
N ASP A 53 10.92 4.41 13.37
CA ASP A 53 10.36 5.45 14.22
C ASP A 53 11.47 6.42 14.61
N GLU A 54 11.28 7.71 14.36
CA GLU A 54 11.66 8.79 15.26
C GLU A 54 10.96 10.07 14.79
N ALA A 55 10.07 10.60 15.64
CA ALA A 55 9.35 11.84 15.39
C ALA A 55 10.31 13.02 15.56
N GLU A 56 11.16 13.27 14.56
CA GLU A 56 11.95 14.49 14.46
C GLU A 56 11.35 15.40 13.37
N ASN A 57 11.30 16.70 13.66
CA ASN A 57 10.63 17.71 12.84
C ASN A 57 11.11 17.70 11.39
N ASP A 58 10.13 17.61 10.49
CA ASP A 58 10.25 17.39 9.05
C ASP A 58 10.58 18.68 8.26
N GLU A 59 11.55 19.47 8.72
CA GLU A 59 11.94 20.72 8.08
C GLU A 59 12.89 20.47 6.89
N GLY A 60 12.41 19.78 5.85
CA GLY A 60 13.17 19.60 4.61
C GLY A 60 12.73 18.49 3.67
N GLN A 61 11.72 17.71 4.02
CA GLN A 61 11.27 16.58 3.20
C GLN A 61 10.43 17.06 2.01
N GLU A 62 10.69 16.47 0.85
CA GLU A 62 9.88 16.69 -0.35
C GLU A 62 8.40 16.42 -0.01
N PRO A 63 7.46 17.23 -0.51
CA PRO A 63 6.04 17.11 -0.14
C PRO A 63 5.48 15.71 -0.43
N GLU A 64 6.06 15.00 -1.39
CA GLU A 64 5.71 13.62 -1.78
C GLU A 64 6.09 12.57 -0.73
N ARG A 65 7.10 12.86 0.11
CA ARG A 65 7.58 11.97 1.18
C ARG A 65 6.99 12.32 2.54
N MET A 66 6.21 13.40 2.65
CA MET A 66 5.61 13.82 3.91
C MET A 66 4.49 12.85 4.30
N LYS A 67 4.62 12.20 5.46
CA LYS A 67 3.57 11.28 5.95
C LYS A 67 2.30 12.07 6.28
N LEU A 68 1.19 11.75 5.60
CA LEU A 68 -0.10 12.34 5.91
C LEU A 68 -0.51 11.99 7.35
N VAL A 69 -0.92 13.02 8.09
CA VAL A 69 -1.39 12.86 9.48
C VAL A 69 -2.80 12.25 9.46
N MET A 70 -2.85 10.92 9.59
CA MET A 70 -4.10 10.17 9.71
C MET A 70 -4.43 9.87 11.18
N PRO A 71 -5.71 9.74 11.56
CA PRO A 71 -6.08 9.40 12.94
C PRO A 71 -5.50 8.04 13.40
N SER A 72 -5.33 7.06 12.51
CA SER A 72 -4.60 5.81 12.78
C SER A 72 -3.13 6.00 13.17
N VAL A 73 -2.45 7.00 12.59
CA VAL A 73 -1.06 7.36 12.93
C VAL A 73 -1.00 8.13 14.25
N LEU A 74 -2.00 8.97 14.53
CA LEU A 74 -2.08 9.73 15.78
C LEU A 74 -2.47 8.86 16.98
N GLY A 75 -3.24 7.80 16.73
CA GLY A 75 -3.82 6.93 17.74
C GLY A 75 -5.05 7.55 18.41
N LYS A 76 -5.95 6.66 18.87
CA LYS A 76 -7.26 7.00 19.45
C LYS A 76 -7.20 8.08 20.54
N ALA A 77 -6.28 7.96 21.50
CA ALA A 77 -6.21 8.85 22.65
C ALA A 77 -5.89 10.32 22.25
N ARG A 78 -4.98 10.52 21.30
CA ARG A 78 -4.63 11.85 20.80
C ARG A 78 -5.75 12.45 19.98
N CYS A 79 -6.43 11.64 19.17
CA CYS A 79 -7.60 12.09 18.40
C CYS A 79 -8.72 12.61 19.31
N ILE A 80 -9.05 11.88 20.37
CA ILE A 80 -10.06 12.31 21.35
C ILE A 80 -9.62 13.59 22.05
N SER A 81 -8.35 13.70 22.47
CA SER A 81 -7.84 14.92 23.12
C SER A 81 -7.93 16.17 22.25
N LYS A 82 -7.93 15.99 20.92
CA LYS A 82 -8.03 17.06 19.91
C LYS A 82 -9.46 17.27 19.40
N GLY A 83 -10.46 16.53 19.92
CA GLY A 83 -11.85 16.61 19.47
C GLY A 83 -12.09 16.07 18.06
N LEU A 84 -11.25 15.15 17.59
CA LEU A 84 -11.33 14.56 16.23
C LEU A 84 -12.23 13.31 16.19
N ASP A 85 -13.25 13.24 17.06
CA ASP A 85 -14.09 12.05 17.22
C ASP A 85 -14.87 11.69 15.94
N LEU A 86 -15.33 12.71 15.20
CA LEU A 86 -16.02 12.51 13.94
C LEU A 86 -15.11 11.83 12.91
N ILE A 87 -13.89 12.33 12.75
CA ILE A 87 -12.91 11.80 11.79
C ILE A 87 -12.49 10.38 12.20
N LEU A 88 -12.30 10.15 13.50
CA LEU A 88 -12.02 8.82 14.05
C LEU A 88 -13.11 7.81 13.67
N SER A 89 -14.38 8.19 13.79
CA SER A 89 -15.52 7.33 13.42
C SER A 89 -15.58 7.03 11.92
N GLN A 90 -15.24 8.02 11.09
CA GLN A 90 -15.18 7.87 9.63
C GLN A 90 -14.03 6.97 9.20
N GLU A 91 -12.86 7.13 9.80
CA GLU A 91 -11.71 6.27 9.49
C GLU A 91 -11.96 4.83 9.93
N LEU A 92 -12.61 4.59 11.07
CA LEU A 92 -13.03 3.24 11.46
C LEU A 92 -13.95 2.59 10.41
N ALA A 93 -14.93 3.33 9.89
CA ALA A 93 -15.81 2.83 8.84
C ALA A 93 -15.05 2.56 7.54
N LEU A 94 -14.11 3.44 7.18
CA LEU A 94 -13.25 3.28 6.01
C LEU A 94 -12.33 2.06 6.14
N GLY A 95 -11.66 1.88 7.29
CA GLY A 95 -10.78 0.74 7.53
C GLY A 95 -11.54 -0.59 7.44
N LYS A 96 -12.76 -0.65 7.95
CA LYS A 96 -13.65 -1.81 7.76
C LYS A 96 -13.93 -2.08 6.27
N ALA A 97 -14.33 -1.05 5.52
CA ALA A 97 -14.63 -1.19 4.10
C ALA A 97 -13.40 -1.65 3.30
N GLN A 98 -12.23 -1.06 3.58
CA GLN A 98 -10.96 -1.44 2.96
C GLN A 98 -10.57 -2.88 3.27
N ALA A 99 -10.77 -3.34 4.52
CA ALA A 99 -10.51 -4.72 4.90
C ALA A 99 -11.43 -5.70 4.14
N GLU A 100 -12.73 -5.41 4.07
CA GLU A 100 -13.71 -6.25 3.35
C GLU A 100 -13.41 -6.30 1.84
N GLU A 101 -13.13 -5.15 1.21
CA GLU A 101 -12.79 -5.04 -0.20
C GLU A 101 -11.47 -5.77 -0.52
N SER A 102 -10.47 -5.64 0.35
CA SER A 102 -9.19 -6.33 0.18
C SER A 102 -9.35 -7.84 0.26
N LEU A 103 -10.19 -8.35 1.15
CA LEU A 103 -10.51 -9.79 1.23
C LEU A 103 -11.23 -10.29 -0.02
N GLU A 104 -12.19 -9.53 -0.57
CA GLU A 104 -12.86 -9.88 -1.82
C GLU A 104 -11.86 -9.98 -2.97
N LYS A 105 -11.02 -8.95 -3.15
CA LYS A 105 -9.98 -8.93 -4.18
C LYS A 105 -8.94 -10.02 -3.98
N LEU A 106 -8.61 -10.36 -2.73
CA LEU A 106 -7.69 -11.45 -2.39
C LEU A 106 -8.25 -12.80 -2.86
N ARG A 107 -9.53 -13.09 -2.59
CA ARG A 107 -10.18 -14.31 -3.08
C ARG A 107 -10.18 -14.40 -4.60
N LEU A 108 -10.46 -13.29 -5.30
CA LEU A 108 -10.40 -13.24 -6.76
C LEU A 108 -8.97 -13.47 -7.30
N ALA A 109 -7.96 -12.86 -6.66
CA ALA A 109 -6.56 -13.02 -7.06
C ALA A 109 -6.07 -14.47 -6.85
N LEU A 110 -6.43 -15.10 -5.74
CA LEU A 110 -6.16 -16.52 -5.49
C LEU A 110 -6.88 -17.40 -6.52
N GLY A 111 -8.15 -17.13 -6.81
CA GLY A 111 -8.90 -17.84 -7.85
C GLY A 111 -8.24 -17.74 -9.23
N LEU A 112 -7.76 -16.55 -9.61
CA LEU A 112 -7.02 -16.34 -10.85
C LEU A 112 -5.70 -17.13 -10.86
N LYS A 113 -4.94 -17.11 -9.76
CA LYS A 113 -3.70 -17.86 -9.62
C LYS A 113 -3.95 -19.37 -9.79
N ALA A 114 -5.00 -19.90 -9.16
CA ALA A 114 -5.39 -21.31 -9.27
C ALA A 114 -5.76 -21.67 -10.71
N LEU A 115 -6.55 -20.82 -11.37
CA LEU A 115 -6.95 -21.02 -12.75
C LEU A 115 -5.73 -21.07 -13.67
N LEU A 116 -4.77 -20.15 -13.55
CA LEU A 116 -3.56 -20.11 -14.37
C LEU A 116 -2.67 -21.34 -14.20
N LEU A 117 -2.56 -21.85 -12.96
CA LEU A 117 -1.83 -23.10 -12.69
C LEU A 117 -2.45 -24.27 -13.46
N ARG A 118 -3.78 -24.37 -13.47
CA ARG A 118 -4.50 -25.45 -14.16
C ARG A 118 -4.53 -25.29 -15.68
N THR A 119 -4.73 -24.07 -16.18
CA THR A 119 -4.95 -23.85 -17.62
C THR A 119 -3.67 -23.63 -18.38
N GLU A 120 -2.68 -22.94 -17.82
CA GLU A 120 -1.45 -22.59 -18.53
C GLU A 120 -0.28 -23.46 -18.13
N VAL A 121 -0.02 -23.61 -16.82
CA VAL A 121 1.16 -24.34 -16.34
C VAL A 121 1.04 -25.84 -16.63
N GLN A 122 -0.10 -26.46 -16.31
CA GLN A 122 -0.31 -27.89 -16.60
C GLN A 122 -0.35 -28.20 -18.10
N ASN A 123 -0.82 -27.26 -18.94
CA ASN A 123 -0.93 -27.48 -20.39
C ASN A 123 0.32 -27.03 -21.19
N ALA A 124 1.36 -26.52 -20.53
CA ALA A 124 2.56 -26.05 -21.19
C ALA A 124 3.39 -27.22 -21.76
N LYS A 125 3.51 -27.28 -23.09
CA LYS A 125 4.22 -28.36 -23.80
C LYS A 125 5.67 -28.03 -24.19
N SER A 126 6.09 -26.78 -23.99
CA SER A 126 7.40 -26.28 -24.40
C SER A 126 7.98 -25.38 -23.31
N GLN A 127 9.30 -25.31 -23.23
CA GLN A 127 10.01 -24.45 -22.28
C GLN A 127 9.53 -23.00 -22.35
N LYS A 128 9.40 -22.44 -23.56
CA LYS A 128 8.93 -21.06 -23.75
C LYS A 128 7.50 -20.85 -23.20
N MET A 129 6.63 -21.84 -23.41
CA MET A 129 5.26 -21.80 -22.89
C MET A 129 5.24 -21.92 -21.36
N SER A 130 6.09 -22.79 -20.80
CA SER A 130 6.22 -22.96 -19.35
C SER A 130 6.70 -21.67 -18.69
N THR A 131 7.75 -21.03 -19.23
CA THR A 131 8.25 -19.75 -18.71
C THR A 131 7.18 -18.66 -18.76
N ARG A 132 6.40 -18.57 -19.84
CA ARG A 132 5.30 -17.60 -19.95
C ARG A 132 4.17 -17.89 -18.96
N ALA A 133 3.79 -19.15 -18.80
CA ALA A 133 2.77 -19.57 -17.84
C ALA A 133 3.19 -19.22 -16.40
N TRP A 134 4.44 -19.51 -16.04
CA TRP A 134 4.99 -19.13 -14.73
C TRP A 134 5.07 -17.60 -14.55
N ALA A 135 5.41 -16.84 -15.59
CA ALA A 135 5.36 -15.38 -15.52
C ALA A 135 3.93 -14.87 -15.23
N ASN A 136 2.92 -15.44 -15.85
CA ASN A 136 1.51 -15.10 -15.57
C ASN A 136 1.10 -15.46 -14.14
N VAL A 137 1.54 -16.63 -13.64
CA VAL A 137 1.32 -17.02 -12.24
C VAL A 137 2.00 -16.05 -11.27
N ASN A 138 3.23 -15.61 -11.56
CA ASN A 138 3.93 -14.62 -10.75
C ASN A 138 3.20 -13.27 -10.74
N LYS A 139 2.66 -12.83 -11.88
CA LYS A 139 1.81 -11.63 -11.94
C LYS A 139 0.56 -11.76 -11.07
N ALA A 140 -0.05 -12.94 -11.01
CA ALA A 140 -1.17 -13.20 -10.10
C ALA A 140 -0.72 -13.22 -8.63
N GLU A 141 0.47 -13.75 -8.33
CA GLU A 141 1.05 -13.73 -7.00
C GLU A 141 1.32 -12.32 -6.48
N VAL A 142 1.89 -11.44 -7.31
CA VAL A 142 2.08 -10.02 -6.96
C VAL A 142 0.75 -9.35 -6.59
N LYS A 143 -0.33 -9.67 -7.31
CA LYS A 143 -1.68 -9.19 -6.97
C LYS A 143 -2.16 -9.72 -5.63
N VAL A 144 -1.92 -10.99 -5.31
CA VAL A 144 -2.24 -11.59 -4.00
C VAL A 144 -1.50 -10.83 -2.90
N GLN A 145 -0.18 -10.69 -3.01
CA GLN A 145 0.64 -10.01 -2.01
C GLN A 145 0.22 -8.55 -1.81
N ARG A 146 -0.13 -7.86 -2.89
CA ARG A 146 -0.66 -6.48 -2.82
C ARG A 146 -1.94 -6.40 -1.99
N GLN A 147 -2.89 -7.33 -2.16
CA GLN A 147 -4.12 -7.32 -1.36
C GLN A 147 -3.87 -7.72 0.09
N VAL A 148 -2.92 -8.62 0.35
CA VAL A 148 -2.51 -8.98 1.72
C VAL A 148 -1.92 -7.77 2.45
N LYS A 149 -1.00 -7.03 1.80
CA LYS A 149 -0.43 -5.79 2.35
C LYS A 149 -1.54 -4.77 2.67
N ARG A 150 -2.47 -4.54 1.74
CA ARG A 150 -3.61 -3.61 1.93
C ARG A 150 -4.53 -4.04 3.07
N TYR A 151 -4.85 -5.33 3.13
CA TYR A 151 -5.66 -5.90 4.20
C TYR A 151 -5.00 -5.72 5.57
N ASN A 152 -3.73 -6.10 5.70
CA ASN A 152 -3.01 -5.99 6.97
C ASN A 152 -2.91 -4.54 7.42
N ARG A 153 -2.63 -3.59 6.52
CA ARG A 153 -2.63 -2.15 6.84
C ARG A 153 -3.99 -1.65 7.34
N ALA A 154 -5.08 -2.09 6.71
CA ALA A 154 -6.44 -1.77 7.16
C ALA A 154 -6.78 -2.41 8.51
N ARG A 155 -6.27 -3.62 8.78
CA ARG A 155 -6.42 -4.28 10.09
C ARG A 155 -5.64 -3.55 11.18
N ASP A 156 -4.40 -3.15 10.90
CA ASP A 156 -3.55 -2.44 11.85
C ASP A 156 -4.12 -1.05 12.17
N SER A 157 -4.75 -0.38 11.19
CA SER A 157 -5.49 0.86 11.45
C SER A 157 -6.71 0.61 12.35
N LEU A 158 -7.47 -0.47 12.16
CA LEU A 158 -8.58 -0.83 13.05
C LEU A 158 -8.09 -1.11 14.49
N GLU A 159 -6.93 -1.75 14.63
CA GLU A 159 -6.31 -2.06 15.92
C GLU A 159 -5.88 -0.78 16.66
N THR A 160 -5.19 0.14 15.97
CA THR A 160 -4.74 1.43 16.54
C THR A 160 -5.90 2.36 16.93
N LEU A 161 -7.00 2.33 16.17
CA LEU A 161 -8.22 3.09 16.46
C LEU A 161 -9.08 2.45 17.56
N GLY A 162 -8.71 1.26 18.04
CA GLY A 162 -9.40 0.52 19.10
C GLY A 162 -10.79 0.06 18.67
N ALA A 163 -10.86 -0.63 17.52
CA ALA A 163 -12.06 -1.31 17.04
C ALA A 163 -12.56 -2.35 18.06
N SER A 164 -13.84 -2.74 17.93
CA SER A 164 -14.45 -3.68 18.87
C SER A 164 -13.83 -5.08 18.75
N LEU A 165 -13.77 -5.81 19.87
CA LEU A 165 -13.25 -7.19 19.89
C LEU A 165 -13.97 -8.11 18.89
N GLY A 166 -15.29 -7.93 18.72
CA GLY A 166 -16.06 -8.68 17.72
C GLY A 166 -15.66 -8.38 16.28
N MET A 167 -15.25 -7.14 15.99
CA MET A 167 -14.73 -6.76 14.68
C MET A 167 -13.34 -7.37 14.45
N MET A 168 -12.45 -7.30 15.45
CA MET A 168 -11.11 -7.89 15.36
C MET A 168 -11.13 -9.42 15.30
N ALA A 169 -12.13 -10.09 15.89
CA ALA A 169 -12.32 -11.53 15.76
C ALA A 169 -12.70 -11.95 14.33
N ARG A 170 -13.43 -11.10 13.60
CA ARG A 170 -13.77 -11.33 12.19
C ARG A 170 -12.60 -11.03 11.25
N PHE A 171 -11.77 -10.04 11.58
CA PHE A 171 -10.62 -9.64 10.78
C PHE A 171 -9.31 -10.18 11.39
N GLN A 172 -9.03 -11.47 11.12
CA GLN A 172 -7.83 -12.13 11.60
C GLN A 172 -6.60 -11.73 10.78
N LYS A 173 -5.40 -11.83 11.36
CA LYS A 173 -4.17 -11.52 10.62
C LYS A 173 -3.93 -12.59 9.56
N ILE A 174 -3.66 -12.19 8.33
CA ILE A 174 -3.36 -13.12 7.24
C ILE A 174 -1.89 -13.48 7.30
N HIS A 175 -1.60 -14.76 7.45
CA HIS A 175 -0.26 -15.31 7.38
C HIS A 175 -0.01 -15.96 6.02
N HIS A 176 1.25 -16.14 5.65
CA HIS A 176 1.61 -16.85 4.43
C HIS A 176 1.08 -18.30 4.39
N ALA A 177 0.85 -18.91 5.56
CA ALA A 177 0.21 -20.22 5.66
C ALA A 177 -1.23 -20.22 5.10
N ASP A 178 -1.97 -19.13 5.30
CA ASP A 178 -3.35 -18.97 4.84
C ASP A 178 -3.45 -18.68 3.33
N LEU A 179 -2.32 -18.32 2.69
CA LEU A 179 -2.22 -18.06 1.25
C LEU A 179 -1.89 -19.32 0.45
N LYS A 180 -1.62 -20.44 1.13
CA LYS A 180 -1.41 -21.72 0.46
C LYS A 180 -2.74 -22.17 -0.12
N MET A 181 -2.79 -22.25 -1.45
CA MET A 181 -3.92 -22.87 -2.11
C MET A 181 -3.82 -24.37 -1.89
N SER A 182 -4.76 -24.91 -1.12
CA SER A 182 -4.99 -26.35 -1.01
C SER A 182 -5.09 -26.95 -2.41
N GLY A 183 -4.43 -28.09 -2.64
CA GLY A 183 -4.50 -28.80 -3.92
C GLY A 183 -5.94 -29.11 -4.34
N ASP A 184 -6.82 -29.19 -3.34
CA ASP A 184 -8.26 -29.42 -3.40
C ASP A 184 -9.05 -28.44 -4.31
N ILE A 185 -8.64 -27.17 -4.43
CA ILE A 185 -9.31 -26.21 -5.35
C ILE A 185 -8.84 -26.43 -6.79
N VAL A 186 -7.64 -26.97 -6.96
CA VAL A 186 -7.04 -27.22 -8.28
C VAL A 186 -7.52 -28.57 -8.83
N GLU A 187 -7.71 -29.58 -7.98
CA GLU A 187 -8.19 -30.92 -8.34
C GLU A 187 -9.33 -31.45 -7.45
N GLU A 188 -10.55 -31.41 -7.96
CA GLU A 188 -11.80 -31.83 -7.29
C GLU A 188 -11.78 -33.29 -6.80
N ASN A 189 -10.99 -34.17 -7.43
CA ASN A 189 -10.95 -35.62 -7.18
C ASN A 189 -9.69 -36.11 -6.44
N GLN A 190 -8.94 -35.22 -5.78
CA GLN A 190 -7.74 -35.65 -5.06
C GLN A 190 -8.11 -36.50 -3.82
N LEU A 191 -7.43 -37.64 -3.62
CA LEU A 191 -7.60 -38.47 -2.43
C LEU A 191 -6.78 -37.88 -1.27
N GLY A 192 -7.42 -37.53 -0.15
CA GLY A 192 -6.72 -37.02 1.05
C GLY A 192 -7.17 -35.64 1.57
N GLN A 193 -8.19 -35.03 0.96
CA GLN A 193 -8.71 -33.66 1.21
C GLN A 193 -9.13 -33.33 2.67
N ARG A 194 -9.06 -34.28 3.60
CA ARG A 194 -9.50 -34.07 5.00
C ARG A 194 -8.47 -33.32 5.85
N SER A 195 -7.22 -33.19 5.39
CA SER A 195 -6.13 -32.54 6.13
C SER A 195 -5.81 -31.12 5.70
N ASP A 196 -6.34 -30.65 4.57
CA ASP A 196 -6.06 -29.31 4.07
C ASP A 196 -6.93 -28.29 4.84
N THR A 197 -6.27 -27.37 5.54
CA THR A 197 -6.95 -26.32 6.31
C THR A 197 -7.32 -25.19 5.36
N LEU A 198 -8.62 -24.95 5.20
CA LEU A 198 -9.10 -23.82 4.41
C LEU A 198 -8.72 -22.49 5.09
N PRO A 199 -8.40 -21.44 4.31
CA PRO A 199 -8.24 -20.10 4.85
C PRO A 199 -9.50 -19.67 5.59
N TRP A 200 -9.36 -18.88 6.65
CA TRP A 200 -10.49 -18.40 7.45
C TRP A 200 -11.37 -17.38 6.71
N PHE A 201 -10.92 -16.88 5.55
CA PHE A 201 -11.55 -15.81 4.77
C PHE A 201 -12.19 -16.33 3.48
#